data_AF-A0A371E8V6-F1
#
_entry.id   AF-A0A371E8V6-F1
#
_cell.length_a   1.000
_cell.length_b   1.000
_cell.length_c   1.000
_cell.angle_alpha   90.00
_cell.angle_beta   90.00
_cell.angle_gamma   90.00
#
_symmetry.space_group_name_H-M   'P 1'
#
loop_
_entity.id
_entity.type
_entity.pdbx_description
1 polymer ?
#
loop_
_entity_poly.entity_id
_entity_poly.type
_entity_poly.pdbx_seq_one_letter_code
_entity_poly.pdbx_strand_id
1 'polypeptide(L)'
;MGESDSSSAKEVWDDGREESTRRDGADKDLEQLASLKLNQVTRKDHFPLSFIDQVLEKLAGKSHYCFLDGFSGYMQIHIALVD
;
A
#
# COMPACT_ATOMS: atom_id res chain seq x y z
N MET A 1 14.03 -62.55 -21.33
CA MET A 1 12.65 -62.08 -21.54
C MET A 1 12.19 -61.47 -20.23
N GLY A 2 12.09 -60.14 -20.15
CA GLY A 2 11.66 -59.44 -18.94
C GLY A 2 10.14 -59.29 -18.92
N GLU A 3 9.55 -59.56 -17.75
CA GLU A 3 8.13 -59.34 -17.46
C GLU A 3 7.86 -57.87 -17.18
N SER A 4 6.72 -57.35 -17.64
CA SER A 4 6.16 -56.08 -17.20
C SER A 4 4.67 -56.09 -17.48
N ASP A 5 3.87 -56.35 -16.44
CA ASP A 5 2.42 -56.14 -16.47
C ASP A 5 2.13 -54.67 -16.19
N SER A 6 1.57 -53.99 -17.19
CA SER A 6 1.13 -52.60 -17.12
C SER A 6 -0.13 -52.47 -16.26
N SER A 7 0.02 -52.06 -15.00
CA SER A 7 -1.08 -51.52 -14.20
C SER A 7 -1.31 -50.05 -14.58
N SER A 8 -2.23 -49.83 -15.53
CA SER A 8 -2.61 -48.50 -15.99
C SER A 8 -3.57 -47.82 -14.99
N ALA A 9 -3.00 -46.88 -14.24
CA ALA A 9 -3.55 -45.59 -13.81
C ALA A 9 -5.08 -45.47 -13.61
N LYS A 10 -5.50 -45.37 -12.35
CA LYS A 10 -6.71 -44.62 -11.96
C LYS A 10 -6.28 -43.17 -11.72
N GLU A 11 -6.47 -42.31 -12.71
CA GLU A 11 -6.30 -40.87 -12.52
C GLU A 11 -7.61 -40.25 -12.03
N VAL A 12 -7.45 -39.59 -10.89
CA VAL A 12 -8.44 -38.91 -10.06
C VAL A 12 -8.85 -37.63 -10.76
N TRP A 13 -10.15 -37.31 -10.73
CA TRP A 13 -10.68 -36.06 -11.27
C TRP A 13 -10.29 -34.90 -10.36
N ASP A 14 -9.34 -34.07 -10.78
CA ASP A 14 -9.03 -32.80 -10.12
C ASP A 14 -10.06 -31.74 -10.54
N ASP A 15 -10.93 -31.37 -9.60
CA ASP A 15 -11.91 -30.29 -9.72
C ASP A 15 -11.20 -28.93 -9.51
N GLY A 16 -10.63 -28.41 -10.59
CA GLY A 16 -9.91 -27.14 -10.62
C GLY A 16 -10.84 -25.92 -10.60
N ARG A 17 -11.38 -25.59 -9.42
CA ARG A 17 -11.89 -24.24 -9.13
C ARG A 17 -10.71 -23.29 -8.94
N GLU A 18 -10.26 -22.63 -10.00
CA GLU A 18 -9.29 -21.53 -9.90
C GLU A 18 -10.00 -20.20 -9.58
N GLU A 19 -9.85 -19.78 -8.33
CA GLU A 19 -10.24 -18.48 -7.79
C GLU A 19 -9.23 -17.40 -8.21
N SER A 20 -9.61 -16.55 -9.18
CA SER A 20 -8.79 -15.44 -9.64
C SER A 20 -9.08 -14.16 -8.87
N THR A 21 -8.37 -13.93 -7.77
CA THR A 21 -8.27 -12.63 -7.08
C THR A 21 -6.94 -12.49 -6.32
N ARG A 22 -5.79 -12.49 -7.02
CA ARG A 22 -4.47 -12.29 -6.39
C ARG A 22 -3.45 -11.50 -7.23
N ARG A 23 -3.88 -10.42 -7.89
CA ARG A 23 -2.94 -9.49 -8.58
C ARG A 23 -3.01 -8.03 -8.14
N ASP A 24 -3.98 -7.64 -7.31
CA ASP A 24 -4.16 -6.22 -6.93
C ASP A 24 -3.21 -5.74 -5.81
N GLY A 25 -2.48 -6.65 -5.15
CA GLY A 25 -1.58 -6.32 -4.05
C GLY A 25 -0.24 -5.74 -4.51
N ALA A 26 0.39 -6.37 -5.50
CA ALA A 26 1.74 -6.02 -5.93
C ALA A 26 1.83 -4.64 -6.63
N ASP A 27 0.77 -4.23 -7.32
CA ASP A 27 0.69 -2.92 -7.99
C ASP A 27 0.63 -1.76 -6.98
N LYS A 28 -0.10 -1.95 -5.86
CA LYS A 28 -0.23 -0.93 -4.80
C LYS A 28 1.08 -0.70 -4.07
N ASP A 29 1.89 -1.74 -3.90
CA ASP A 29 3.20 -1.64 -3.26
C ASP A 29 4.20 -0.85 -4.11
N LEU A 30 4.11 -0.99 -5.43
CA LEU A 30 4.95 -0.25 -6.37
C LEU A 30 4.56 1.23 -6.44
N GLU A 31 3.26 1.54 -6.37
CA GLU A 31 2.74 2.91 -6.32
C GLU A 31 3.18 3.65 -5.04
N GLN A 32 3.10 2.98 -3.89
CA GLN A 32 3.58 3.53 -2.61
C GLN A 32 5.09 3.79 -2.62
N LEU A 33 5.87 2.91 -3.27
CA LEU A 33 7.32 3.08 -3.40
C LEU A 33 7.71 4.29 -4.27
N ALA A 34 6.88 4.66 -5.27
CA ALA A 34 7.13 5.83 -6.11
C ALA A 34 7.05 7.14 -5.31
N SER A 35 6.03 7.29 -4.45
CA SER A 35 5.88 8.44 -3.57
C SER A 35 7.03 8.57 -2.56
N LEU A 36 7.51 7.45 -2.01
CA LEU A 36 8.68 7.45 -1.11
C LEU A 36 9.95 7.94 -1.81
N LYS A 37 10.18 7.51 -3.05
CA LYS A 37 11.32 7.95 -3.86
C LYS A 37 11.23 9.45 -4.19
N LEU A 38 10.04 9.94 -4.54
CA LEU A 38 9.82 11.36 -4.83
C LEU A 38 10.07 12.24 -3.59
N ASN A 39 9.58 11.82 -2.41
CA ASN A 39 9.78 12.55 -1.16
C ASN A 39 11.25 12.66 -0.72
N GLN A 40 12.13 11.79 -1.22
CA GLN A 40 13.58 11.85 -0.93
C GLN A 40 14.31 12.87 -1.81
N VAL A 41 13.86 13.07 -3.05
CA VAL A 41 14.51 13.99 -4.00
C VAL A 41 13.99 15.42 -3.89
N THR A 42 12.76 15.60 -3.40
CA THR A 42 12.16 16.93 -3.19
C THR A 42 12.80 17.64 -1.99
N ARG A 43 13.10 18.93 -2.13
CA ARG A 43 13.60 19.77 -1.03
C ARG A 43 12.53 19.88 0.06
N LYS A 44 12.90 19.56 1.30
CA LYS A 44 12.03 19.80 2.46
C LYS A 44 11.85 21.30 2.65
N ASP A 45 10.60 21.73 2.65
CA ASP A 45 10.27 23.09 3.09
C ASP A 45 10.57 23.21 4.58
N HIS A 46 11.15 24.34 4.98
CA HIS A 46 11.48 24.64 6.37
C HIS A 46 10.31 25.39 7.02
N PHE A 47 9.11 24.84 6.86
CA PHE A 47 7.92 25.37 7.51
C PHE A 47 7.95 24.92 8.99
N PRO A 48 8.04 25.85 9.96
CA PRO A 48 8.06 25.49 11.36
C PRO A 48 6.68 24.91 11.74
N LEU A 49 6.62 23.59 11.87
CA LEU A 49 5.46 22.87 12.40
C LEU A 49 5.33 23.03 13.92
N SER A 50 5.67 24.19 14.47
CA SER A 50 5.59 24.49 15.92
C SER A 50 4.17 24.36 16.49
N PHE A 51 3.17 24.22 15.61
CA PHE A 51 1.79 23.90 15.96
C PHE A 51 1.61 22.43 16.37
N ILE A 52 2.40 21.49 15.83
CA ILE A 52 2.24 20.06 16.11
C ILE A 52 2.54 19.77 17.59
N ASP A 53 3.64 20.29 18.13
CA ASP A 53 4.00 20.06 19.52
C ASP A 53 2.91 20.56 20.49
N GLN A 54 2.30 21.71 20.20
CA GLN A 54 1.17 22.26 20.98
C GLN A 54 -0.10 21.41 20.86
N VAL A 55 -0.37 20.85 19.68
CA VAL A 55 -1.50 19.93 19.47
C VAL A 55 -1.24 18.62 20.21
N LEU A 56 -0.03 18.08 20.15
CA LEU A 56 0.36 16.86 20.85
C LEU A 56 0.26 17.02 22.36
N GLU A 57 0.69 18.15 22.93
CA GLU A 57 0.52 18.45 24.36
C GLU A 57 -0.95 18.49 24.77
N LYS A 58 -1.83 19.06 23.93
CA LYS A 58 -3.29 19.08 24.14
C LYS A 58 -3.96 17.71 23.93
N LEU A 59 -3.32 16.81 23.20
CA LEU A 59 -3.78 15.44 22.99
C LEU A 59 -3.25 14.49 24.08
N ALA A 60 -2.15 14.83 24.74
CA ALA A 60 -1.59 14.05 25.84
C ALA A 60 -2.65 13.88 26.95
N GLY A 61 -2.93 12.64 27.33
CA GLY A 61 -3.92 12.31 28.36
C GLY A 61 -5.36 12.15 27.88
N LYS A 62 -5.64 12.28 26.58
CA LYS A 62 -6.94 11.91 26.01
C LYS A 62 -6.97 10.42 25.64
N SER A 63 -8.07 9.75 25.99
CA SER A 63 -8.27 8.32 25.71
C SER A 63 -8.83 8.02 24.32
N HIS A 64 -9.38 9.01 23.62
CA HIS A 64 -10.03 8.85 22.32
C HIS A 64 -9.60 9.96 21.36
N TYR A 65 -9.27 9.58 20.12
CA TYR A 65 -8.86 10.47 19.04
C TYR A 65 -9.44 10.00 17.70
N CYS A 66 -9.80 10.95 16.84
CA CYS A 66 -10.19 10.69 15.46
C CYS A 66 -9.24 11.44 14.53
N PHE A 67 -8.55 10.72 13.64
CA PHE A 67 -7.74 11.33 12.59
C PHE A 67 -8.64 11.71 11.41
N LEU A 68 -8.48 12.92 10.91
CA LEU A 68 -9.09 13.35 9.66
C LEU A 68 -8.01 13.30 8.58
N ASP A 69 -8.23 12.49 7.53
CA ASP A 69 -7.22 12.14 6.54
C ASP A 69 -6.75 13.32 5.67
N GLY A 70 -7.54 14.40 5.56
CA GLY A 70 -7.12 15.66 4.93
C GLY A 70 -6.68 15.56 3.46
N PHE A 71 -6.73 14.38 2.83
CA PHE A 71 -6.18 14.11 1.51
C PHE A 71 -6.80 14.99 0.42
N SER A 72 -8.10 15.26 0.51
CA SER A 72 -8.80 16.18 -0.38
C SER A 72 -8.33 17.64 -0.27
N GLY A 73 -7.60 17.99 0.79
CA GLY A 73 -6.96 19.30 0.95
C GLY A 73 -5.88 19.56 -0.09
N TYR A 74 -5.12 18.53 -0.49
CA TYR A 74 -4.08 18.68 -1.52
C TYR A 74 -4.66 19.05 -2.89
N MET A 75 -5.87 18.57 -3.19
CA MET A 75 -6.55 18.84 -4.46
C MET A 75 -7.06 20.28 -4.60
N GLN A 76 -7.09 21.03 -3.49
CA GLN A 76 -7.52 22.44 -3.47
C GLN A 76 -6.34 23.41 -3.65
N ILE A 77 -5.10 22.94 -3.50
CA ILE A 77 -3.90 23.75 -3.63
C ILE A 77 -3.41 23.68 -5.07
N HIS A 78 -3.23 24.84 -5.70
CA HIS A 78 -2.68 24.91 -7.05
C HIS A 78 -1.19 24.57 -7.03
N ILE A 79 -0.81 23.56 -7.82
CA ILE A 79 0.59 23.22 -8.07
C ILE A 79 1.11 24.23 -9.10
N ALA A 80 2.17 24.96 -8.75
CA ALA A 80 2.86 25.82 -9.71
C ALA A 80 3.48 24.95 -10.80
N LEU A 81 3.34 25.36 -12.07
CA LEU A 81 3.88 24.59 -13.20
C LEU A 81 5.40 24.75 -13.40
N VAL A 82 6.06 25.53 -12.54
CA VAL A 82 7.51 25.79 -12.53
C VAL A 82 7.89 26.21 -11.10
N ASP A 83 9.06 25.75 -10.62
CA ASP A 83 9.73 26.25 -9.40
C ASP A 83 10.24 27.69 -9.60
#